data_AF-A0A7W1TW54-F1
#
_entry.id   AF-A0A7W1TW54-F1
#
_cell.length_a   1.000
_cell.length_b   1.000
_cell.length_c   1.000
_cell.angle_alpha   90.00
_cell.angle_beta   90.00
_cell.angle_gamma   90.00
#
_symmetry.space_group_name_H-M   'P 1'
#
loop_
_entity.id
_entity.type
_entity.pdbx_description
1 polymer ?
#
loop_
_entity_poly.entity_id
_entity_poly.type
_entity_poly.pdbx_seq_one_letter_code
_entity_poly.pdbx_strand_id
1 'polypeptide(L)'
;MTAMLRERFARAKAAYTTHLVRPESMSTLLVAPELRPHAGDLVLARVERIGQHKCLEGPDGRKAALFCGDEIVVVYGNRYAPDQFEAEVPSDLSACELVAAGGLAARMLSSHVKMKAATALQPLGLVADRDGRRLNLADWRLPAPAPAGARPPTIAVVGRP
;
A
#
# COMPACT_ATOMS: atom_id res chain seq x y z
N MET A 1 -10.68 6.21 -23.76
CA MET A 1 -10.18 5.19 -22.81
C MET A 1 -10.06 5.68 -21.36
N THR A 2 -9.76 6.96 -21.11
CA THR A 2 -9.52 7.52 -19.74
C THR A 2 -10.74 7.58 -18.82
N ALA A 3 -11.96 7.73 -19.36
CA ALA A 3 -13.18 7.83 -18.54
C ALA A 3 -13.49 6.53 -17.77
N MET A 4 -13.33 5.38 -18.43
CA MET A 4 -13.57 4.05 -17.83
C MET A 4 -12.59 3.75 -16.68
N LEU A 5 -11.35 4.25 -16.77
CA LEU A 5 -10.37 4.06 -15.69
C LEU A 5 -10.67 4.96 -14.48
N ARG A 6 -11.16 6.19 -14.69
CA ARG A 6 -11.61 7.03 -13.57
C ARG A 6 -12.78 6.43 -12.81
N GLU A 7 -13.72 5.81 -13.53
CA GLU A 7 -14.82 5.08 -12.87
C GLU A 7 -14.32 3.90 -12.03
N ARG A 8 -13.28 3.19 -12.51
CA ARG A 8 -12.64 2.14 -11.72
C ARG A 8 -11.99 2.70 -10.46
N PHE A 9 -11.21 3.77 -10.55
CA PHE A 9 -10.63 4.41 -9.36
C PHE A 9 -11.68 4.91 -8.38
N ALA A 10 -12.80 5.47 -8.87
CA ALA A 10 -13.89 5.94 -8.02
C ALA A 10 -14.64 4.80 -7.29
N ARG A 11 -14.68 3.61 -7.89
CA ARG A 11 -15.32 2.41 -7.30
C ARG A 11 -14.36 1.59 -6.43
N ALA A 12 -13.06 1.68 -6.70
CA ALA A 12 -12.05 0.94 -5.97
C ALA A 12 -11.99 1.39 -4.50
N LYS A 13 -11.77 0.45 -3.58
CA LYS A 13 -11.60 0.77 -2.17
C LYS A 13 -10.19 1.32 -1.96
N ALA A 14 -10.09 2.59 -1.62
CA ALA A 14 -8.82 3.22 -1.27
C ALA A 14 -8.41 2.83 0.15
N ALA A 15 -7.12 2.60 0.36
CA ALA A 15 -6.59 2.27 1.68
C ALA A 15 -6.11 3.50 2.46
N TYR A 16 -5.99 3.36 3.78
CA TYR A 16 -5.52 4.41 4.67
C TYR A 16 -4.14 4.95 4.26
N THR A 17 -3.22 4.09 3.81
CA THR A 17 -1.89 4.52 3.32
C THR A 17 -1.96 5.55 2.18
N THR A 18 -3.07 5.61 1.45
CA THR A 18 -3.28 6.54 0.32
C THR A 18 -3.95 7.86 0.70
N HIS A 19 -4.27 8.09 1.99
CA HIS A 19 -5.07 9.24 2.44
C HIS A 19 -4.52 10.63 2.09
N LEU A 20 -3.21 10.77 1.89
CA LEU A 20 -2.58 12.03 1.49
C LEU A 20 -2.63 12.25 -0.03
N VAL A 21 -2.84 11.20 -0.82
CA VAL A 21 -2.88 11.28 -2.28
C VAL A 21 -4.24 11.80 -2.72
N ARG A 22 -4.24 12.89 -3.48
CA ARG A 22 -5.47 13.44 -4.05
C ARG A 22 -6.06 12.47 -5.09
N PRO A 23 -7.34 12.08 -5.00
CA PRO A 23 -7.97 11.19 -5.98
C PRO A 23 -7.86 11.69 -7.42
N GLU A 24 -7.85 13.01 -7.62
CA GLU A 24 -7.75 13.65 -8.94
C GLU A 24 -6.39 13.43 -9.61
N SER A 25 -5.37 13.09 -8.83
CA SER A 25 -4.05 12.73 -9.35
C SER A 25 -4.04 11.33 -9.96
N MET A 26 -4.96 10.43 -9.56
CA MET A 26 -5.05 9.07 -10.09
C MET A 26 -5.71 9.09 -11.46
N SER A 27 -4.91 9.06 -12.54
CA SER A 27 -5.40 9.31 -13.90
C SER A 27 -5.16 8.14 -14.85
N THR A 28 -4.02 7.46 -14.73
CA THR A 28 -3.59 6.40 -15.64
C THR A 28 -3.09 5.17 -14.88
N LEU A 29 -2.95 4.05 -15.60
CA LEU A 29 -2.45 2.79 -15.07
C LEU A 29 -1.25 2.37 -15.92
N LEU A 30 -0.09 2.22 -15.30
CA LEU A 30 1.13 1.77 -15.96
C LEU A 30 1.16 0.23 -15.91
N VAL A 31 1.21 -0.37 -17.08
CA VAL A 31 1.29 -1.82 -17.27
C VAL A 31 2.37 -2.09 -18.31
N ALA A 32 3.53 -2.56 -17.87
CA ALA A 32 4.62 -2.97 -18.75
C ALA A 32 5.38 -4.15 -18.10
N PRO A 33 5.86 -5.13 -18.87
CA PRO A 33 6.59 -6.29 -18.34
C PRO A 33 7.84 -5.91 -17.52
N GLU A 34 8.53 -4.85 -17.93
CA GLU A 34 9.75 -4.34 -17.29
C GLU A 34 9.48 -3.41 -16.10
N LEU A 35 8.21 -3.15 -15.76
CA LEU A 35 7.85 -2.22 -14.70
C LEU A 35 8.17 -2.83 -13.32
N ARG A 36 9.14 -2.21 -12.65
CA ARG A 36 9.55 -2.58 -11.29
C ARG A 36 8.90 -1.63 -10.28
N PRO A 37 8.09 -2.14 -9.32
CA PRO A 37 7.56 -1.35 -8.23
C PRO A 37 8.64 -0.86 -7.28
N HIS A 38 8.44 0.33 -6.72
CA HIS A 38 9.22 0.84 -5.61
C HIS A 38 8.37 0.98 -4.35
N ALA A 39 9.02 1.02 -3.19
CA ALA A 39 8.32 1.33 -1.95
C ALA A 39 7.65 2.71 -2.05
N GLY A 40 6.37 2.77 -1.68
CA GLY A 40 5.52 3.95 -1.78
C GLY A 40 4.76 4.07 -3.10
N ASP A 41 5.05 3.26 -4.12
CA ASP A 41 4.29 3.30 -5.38
C ASP A 41 2.84 2.85 -5.11
N LEU A 42 1.88 3.61 -5.64
CA LEU A 42 0.47 3.23 -5.60
C LEU A 42 0.19 2.17 -6.66
N VAL A 43 -0.61 1.17 -6.31
CA VAL A 43 -1.01 0.07 -7.19
C VAL A 43 -2.51 -0.14 -7.10
N LEU A 44 -3.16 -0.27 -8.27
CA LEU A 44 -4.50 -0.79 -8.36
C LEU A 44 -4.41 -2.32 -8.43
N ALA A 45 -5.04 -3.01 -7.50
CA ALA A 45 -5.02 -4.46 -7.44
C ALA A 45 -6.42 -5.03 -7.31
N ARG A 46 -6.63 -6.24 -7.81
CA ARG A 46 -7.84 -7.02 -7.59
C ARG A 46 -7.61 -8.04 -6.49
N VAL A 47 -8.59 -8.21 -5.61
CA VAL A 47 -8.57 -9.24 -4.57
C VAL A 47 -8.89 -10.59 -5.19
N GLU A 48 -7.94 -11.52 -5.19
CA GLU A 48 -8.13 -12.86 -5.74
C GLU A 48 -8.64 -13.84 -4.68
N ARG A 49 -8.14 -13.72 -3.45
CA ARG A 49 -8.53 -14.60 -2.34
C ARG A 49 -8.45 -13.89 -1.00
N ILE A 50 -9.49 -14.02 -0.20
CA ILE A 50 -9.52 -13.53 1.18
C ILE A 50 -8.72 -14.44 2.11
N GLY A 51 -7.83 -13.84 2.89
CA GLY A 51 -6.99 -14.50 3.88
C GLY A 51 -7.09 -13.83 5.25
N GLN A 52 -5.93 -13.56 5.87
CA GLN A 52 -5.81 -12.93 7.18
C GLN A 52 -6.51 -11.57 7.25
N HIS A 53 -6.25 -10.70 6.28
CA HIS A 53 -6.82 -9.34 6.23
C HIS A 53 -8.13 -9.36 5.45
N LYS A 54 -9.25 -9.47 6.16
CA LYS A 54 -10.61 -9.50 5.59
C LYS A 54 -11.23 -8.13 5.37
N CYS A 55 -10.55 -7.08 5.81
CA CYS A 55 -10.99 -5.70 5.65
C CYS A 55 -9.78 -4.83 5.29
N LEU A 56 -10.09 -3.74 4.62
CA LEU A 56 -9.17 -2.65 4.30
C LEU A 56 -9.56 -1.45 5.14
N GLU A 57 -8.60 -0.83 5.81
CA GLU A 57 -8.80 0.44 6.46
C GLU A 57 -8.81 1.54 5.41
N GLY A 58 -9.86 2.35 5.37
CA GLY A 58 -10.02 3.46 4.44
C GLY A 58 -9.32 4.74 4.91
N PRO A 59 -9.26 5.78 4.06
CA PRO A 59 -8.65 7.08 4.40
C PRO A 59 -9.27 7.78 5.61
N ASP A 60 -10.52 7.47 5.92
CA ASP A 60 -11.27 7.97 7.08
C ASP A 60 -11.08 7.11 8.35
N GLY A 61 -10.21 6.09 8.29
CA GLY A 61 -9.96 5.13 9.37
C GLY A 61 -11.06 4.06 9.51
N ARG A 62 -12.10 4.08 8.69
CA ARG A 62 -13.17 3.06 8.75
C ARG A 62 -12.72 1.77 8.06
N LYS A 63 -13.18 0.63 8.58
CA LYS A 63 -12.88 -0.67 7.99
C LYS A 63 -13.93 -1.03 6.94
N ALA A 64 -13.49 -1.21 5.70
CA ALA A 64 -14.30 -1.73 4.60
C ALA A 64 -14.05 -3.24 4.45
N ALA A 65 -15.10 -4.06 4.48
CA ALA A 65 -14.96 -5.50 4.23
C ALA A 65 -14.45 -5.76 2.80
N LEU A 66 -13.56 -6.75 2.65
CA LEU A 66 -13.01 -7.19 1.37
C LEU A 66 -13.72 -8.46 0.89
N PHE A 67 -13.98 -8.53 -0.41
CA PHE A 67 -14.52 -9.67 -1.11
C PHE A 67 -13.64 -10.01 -2.32
N CYS A 68 -13.64 -11.28 -2.75
CA CYS A 68 -12.97 -11.65 -3.99
C CYS A 68 -13.59 -10.88 -5.16
N GLY A 69 -12.74 -10.38 -6.06
CA GLY A 69 -13.12 -9.54 -7.19
C GLY A 69 -13.11 -8.03 -6.89
N ASP A 70 -13.01 -7.61 -5.63
CA ASP A 70 -12.89 -6.18 -5.30
C ASP A 70 -11.63 -5.58 -5.92
N GLU A 71 -11.75 -4.39 -6.50
CA GLU A 71 -10.61 -3.55 -6.85
C GLU A 71 -10.26 -2.64 -5.67
N ILE A 72 -8.98 -2.57 -5.34
CA ILE A 72 -8.45 -1.78 -4.22
C ILE A 72 -7.25 -0.95 -4.66
N VAL A 73 -7.09 0.23 -4.08
CA VAL A 73 -5.90 1.07 -4.25
C VAL A 73 -5.09 1.01 -2.96
N VAL A 74 -3.89 0.43 -3.07
CA VAL A 74 -2.96 0.20 -1.97
C VAL A 74 -1.56 0.66 -2.38
N VAL A 75 -0.60 0.57 -1.47
CA VAL A 75 0.78 0.96 -1.75
C VAL A 75 1.73 -0.22 -1.61
N TYR A 76 2.75 -0.27 -2.45
CA TYR A 76 3.85 -1.19 -2.27
C TYR A 76 4.74 -0.76 -1.10
N GLY A 77 5.17 -1.70 -0.26
CA GLY A 77 6.20 -1.41 0.72
C GLY A 77 6.67 -2.63 1.51
N ASN A 78 7.88 -2.53 2.05
CA ASN A 78 8.46 -3.60 2.87
C ASN A 78 7.77 -3.67 4.24
N ARG A 79 7.64 -4.88 4.76
CA ARG A 79 7.11 -5.13 6.09
C ARG A 79 7.88 -6.22 6.79
N TYR A 80 8.49 -5.88 7.91
CA TYR A 80 9.12 -6.84 8.80
C TYR A 80 8.32 -6.91 10.10
N ALA A 81 7.46 -7.92 10.24
CA ALA A 81 6.69 -8.17 11.44
C ALA A 81 6.86 -9.64 11.85
N PRO A 82 7.82 -9.97 12.74
CA PRO A 82 8.15 -11.35 13.11
C PRO A 82 6.95 -12.16 13.62
N ASP A 83 6.04 -11.49 14.34
CA ASP A 83 4.82 -12.12 14.86
C ASP A 83 3.70 -12.25 13.82
N GLN A 84 3.91 -11.75 12.59
CA GLN A 84 2.91 -11.75 11.53
C GLN A 84 3.50 -12.15 10.18
N PHE A 85 3.97 -11.17 9.40
CA PHE A 85 4.43 -11.36 8.03
C PHE A 85 5.75 -10.62 7.82
N GLU A 86 6.67 -11.31 7.16
CA GLU A 86 7.85 -10.72 6.54
C GLU A 86 7.61 -10.64 5.04
N ALA A 87 7.74 -9.45 4.48
CA ALA A 87 7.43 -9.20 3.08
C ALA A 87 8.25 -8.03 2.52
N GLU A 88 8.49 -8.07 1.22
CA GLU A 88 9.25 -7.06 0.50
C GLU A 88 8.50 -6.61 -0.76
N VAL A 89 8.85 -5.43 -1.26
CA VAL A 89 8.35 -4.95 -2.55
C VAL A 89 8.79 -5.93 -3.66
N PRO A 90 7.86 -6.46 -4.48
CA PRO A 90 8.22 -7.38 -5.55
C PRO A 90 9.07 -6.67 -6.61
N SER A 91 9.81 -7.48 -7.37
CA SER A 91 10.68 -7.00 -8.43
C SER A 91 9.95 -6.70 -9.75
N ASP A 92 8.66 -7.03 -9.82
CA ASP A 92 7.74 -6.87 -10.94
C ASP A 92 6.27 -6.74 -10.44
N LEU A 93 5.29 -6.78 -11.35
CA LEU A 93 3.85 -6.74 -11.03
C LEU A 93 3.21 -8.13 -10.90
N SER A 94 3.97 -9.16 -10.51
CA SER A 94 3.40 -10.49 -10.23
C SER A 94 2.39 -10.44 -9.08
N ALA A 95 1.62 -11.52 -8.92
CA ALA A 95 0.75 -11.68 -7.75
C ALA A 95 1.50 -11.42 -6.43
N CYS A 96 0.82 -10.79 -5.48
CA CYS A 96 1.39 -10.42 -4.20
C CYS A 96 0.31 -10.47 -3.10
N GLU A 97 0.66 -10.07 -1.88
CA GLU A 97 -0.22 -10.18 -0.72
C GLU A 97 -0.53 -8.82 -0.10
N LEU A 98 -1.72 -8.71 0.48
CA LEU A 98 -2.05 -7.64 1.42
C LEU A 98 -1.46 -7.99 2.79
N VAL A 99 -0.32 -7.39 3.12
CA VAL A 99 0.46 -7.69 4.32
C VAL A 99 0.13 -6.79 5.51
N ALA A 100 -0.66 -5.73 5.30
CA ALA A 100 -1.28 -4.95 6.37
C ALA A 100 -2.66 -4.41 5.94
N ALA A 101 -3.63 -4.44 6.85
CA ALA A 101 -4.99 -3.93 6.61
C ALA A 101 -5.04 -2.42 6.27
N GLY A 102 -4.01 -1.65 6.64
CA GLY A 102 -3.85 -0.24 6.26
C GLY A 102 -3.57 -0.01 4.76
N GLY A 103 -3.39 -1.09 3.98
CA GLY A 103 -3.17 -1.01 2.53
C GLY A 103 -1.72 -1.13 2.11
N LEU A 104 -1.00 -2.09 2.69
CA LEU A 104 0.36 -2.41 2.27
C LEU A 104 0.35 -3.71 1.45
N ALA A 105 0.73 -3.60 0.19
CA ALA A 105 0.95 -4.71 -0.73
C ALA A 105 2.43 -5.06 -0.81
N ALA A 106 2.76 -6.34 -0.76
CA ALA A 106 4.13 -6.82 -0.82
C ALA A 106 4.15 -8.30 -1.20
N ARG A 107 5.30 -8.78 -1.70
CA ARG A 107 5.56 -10.21 -1.83
C ARG A 107 5.92 -10.77 -0.47
N MET A 108 5.11 -11.68 0.04
CA MET A 108 5.37 -12.34 1.31
C MET A 108 6.56 -13.30 1.17
N LEU A 109 7.53 -13.16 2.08
CA LEU A 109 8.70 -14.04 2.18
C LEU A 109 8.46 -15.14 3.21
N SER A 110 7.93 -14.75 4.38
CA SER A 110 7.65 -15.68 5.47
C SER A 110 6.43 -15.21 6.29
N SER A 111 5.80 -16.15 6.99
CA SER A 111 4.68 -15.88 7.88
C SER A 111 4.81 -16.66 9.17
N HIS A 112 4.42 -16.06 10.28
CA HIS A 112 4.39 -16.75 11.57
C HIS A 112 3.37 -17.91 11.56
N VAL A 113 3.69 -19.03 12.22
CA VAL A 113 2.89 -20.28 12.15
C VAL A 113 1.43 -20.13 12.61
N LYS A 114 1.15 -19.14 13.47
CA LYS A 114 -0.20 -18.85 13.97
C LYS A 114 -1.04 -17.99 13.01
N MET A 115 -0.46 -17.51 11.92
CA MET A 115 -1.14 -16.65 10.95
C MET A 115 -1.89 -17.47 9.92
N LYS A 116 -3.07 -16.98 9.52
CA LYS A 116 -3.72 -17.50 8.31
C LYS A 116 -2.93 -17.01 7.10
N ALA A 117 -3.10 -17.70 5.96
CA ALA A 117 -2.57 -17.24 4.69
C ALA A 117 -2.99 -15.77 4.44
N ALA A 118 -2.07 -14.95 3.93
CA ALA A 118 -2.37 -13.56 3.61
C ALA A 118 -3.41 -13.46 2.47
N THR A 119 -4.10 -12.32 2.42
CA THR A 119 -5.07 -12.03 1.35
C THR A 119 -4.31 -11.82 0.05
N ALA A 120 -4.63 -12.61 -0.97
CA ALA A 120 -3.93 -12.60 -2.26
C ALA A 120 -4.48 -11.51 -3.17
N LEU A 121 -3.57 -10.79 -3.81
CA LEU A 121 -3.82 -9.68 -4.71
C LEU A 121 -3.23 -9.98 -6.09
N GLN A 122 -3.97 -9.62 -7.12
CA GLN A 122 -3.47 -9.52 -8.48
C GLN A 122 -3.28 -8.04 -8.82
N PRO A 123 -2.03 -7.54 -8.91
CA PRO A 123 -1.77 -6.19 -9.41
C PRO A 123 -2.32 -6.03 -10.84
N LEU A 124 -3.06 -4.95 -11.06
CA LEU A 124 -3.57 -4.56 -12.38
C LEU A 124 -2.66 -3.53 -13.03
N GLY A 125 -1.91 -2.77 -12.23
CA GLY A 125 -0.84 -1.85 -12.67
C GLY A 125 -0.52 -0.78 -11.63
N LEU A 126 0.55 -0.01 -11.87
CA LEU A 126 0.90 1.12 -11.01
C LEU A 126 0.02 2.33 -11.35
N VAL A 127 -0.44 3.04 -10.33
CA VAL A 127 -1.24 4.25 -10.51
C VAL A 127 -0.30 5.39 -10.93
N ALA A 128 -0.70 6.14 -11.95
CA ALA A 128 0.05 7.27 -12.47
C ALA A 128 -0.83 8.49 -12.71
N ASP A 129 -0.18 9.65 -12.81
CA ASP A 129 -0.80 10.90 -13.20
C ASP A 129 -1.18 10.93 -14.69
N ARG A 130 -1.67 12.09 -15.14
CA ARG A 130 -2.08 12.31 -16.53
C ARG A 130 -0.91 12.31 -17.52
N ASP A 131 0.30 12.56 -17.03
CA ASP A 131 1.54 12.63 -17.81
C ASP A 131 2.26 11.26 -17.82
N GLY A 132 1.66 10.24 -17.21
CA GLY A 132 2.23 8.89 -17.12
C GLY A 132 3.31 8.74 -16.05
N ARG A 133 3.44 9.71 -15.13
CA ARG A 133 4.36 9.58 -13.98
C ARG A 133 3.69 8.78 -12.88
N ARG A 134 4.35 7.72 -12.42
CA ARG A 134 3.87 6.91 -11.29
C ARG A 134 3.62 7.80 -10.06
N LEU A 135 2.56 7.52 -9.32
CA LEU A 135 2.30 8.18 -8.04
C LEU A 135 3.02 7.43 -6.93
N ASN A 136 3.89 8.13 -6.20
CA ASN A 136 4.58 7.58 -5.04
C ASN A 136 4.26 8.42 -3.79
N LEU A 137 4.06 7.77 -2.64
CA LEU A 137 3.79 8.46 -1.37
C LEU A 137 4.89 9.47 -0.96
N ALA A 138 6.13 9.30 -1.44
CA ALA A 138 7.22 10.23 -1.18
C ALA A 138 6.93 11.65 -1.69
N ASP A 139 6.13 11.79 -2.77
CA ASP A 139 5.73 13.08 -3.34
C ASP A 139 4.64 13.78 -2.52
N TRP A 140 4.01 13.05 -1.58
CA TRP A 140 2.90 13.51 -0.75
C TRP A 140 3.29 13.63 0.72
N ARG A 141 4.60 13.75 1.00
CA ARG A 141 5.12 13.93 2.35
C ARG A 141 4.59 15.22 2.95
N LEU A 142 4.15 15.13 4.20
CA LEU A 142 3.84 16.32 4.98
C LEU A 142 5.12 17.13 5.19
N PRO A 143 5.03 18.48 5.18
CA PRO A 143 6.17 19.32 5.51
C PRO A 143 6.68 18.95 6.91
N ALA A 144 8.00 19.00 7.08
CA ALA A 144 8.60 18.76 8.38
C ALA A 144 7.98 19.76 9.39
N PRO A 145 7.52 19.29 10.56
CA PRO A 145 6.99 20.19 11.56
C PRO A 145 8.08 21.20 11.92
N ALA A 146 7.71 22.47 12.02
CA ALA A 146 8.62 23.48 12.54
C ALA A 146 9.12 23.00 13.92
N PRO A 147 10.41 23.17 14.24
CA PRO A 147 10.93 22.74 15.53
C PRO A 147 10.12 23.38 16.66
N ALA A 148 9.39 22.56 17.39
CA ALA A 148 8.59 23.01 18.52
C ALA A 148 9.52 23.30 19.70
N GLY A 149 9.73 24.59 20.00
CA GLY A 149 10.31 25.09 21.25
C GLY A 149 11.50 24.30 21.84
N ALA A 150 11.63 24.36 23.17
CA ALA A 150 12.58 23.53 23.89
C ALA A 150 12.14 22.05 23.82
N ARG A 151 12.96 21.20 23.21
CA ARG A 151 12.72 19.76 23.16
C ARG A 151 12.76 19.17 24.58
N PRO A 152 11.90 18.21 24.92
CA PRO A 152 11.97 17.54 26.21
C PRO A 152 13.35 16.88 26.38
N PRO A 153 13.95 16.94 27.58
CA PRO A 153 15.25 16.31 27.83
C PRO A 153 15.15 14.81 27.54
N THR A 154 15.99 14.32 26.63
CA THR A 154 16.07 12.91 26.26
C THR A 154 17.31 12.31 26.91
N ILE A 155 17.13 11.34 27.81
CA ILE A 155 18.22 10.64 28.49
C ILE A 155 18.28 9.23 27.91
N ALA A 156 19.42 8.85 27.32
CA ALA A 156 19.70 7.48 26.92
C ALA A 156 20.57 6.81 27.99
N VAL A 157 20.13 5.66 28.49
CA VAL A 157 20.92 4.81 29.40
C VAL A 157 21.41 3.61 28.62
N VAL A 158 22.72 3.42 28.56
CA VAL A 158 23.36 2.31 27.83
C VAL A 158 24.11 1.44 28.83
N GLY A 159 23.69 0.18 28.95
CA GLY A 159 24.43 -0.84 29.70
C GLY A 159 25.54 -1.43 28.84
N ARG A 160 26.70 -1.74 29.45
CA ARG A 160 27.71 -2.58 28.80
C ARG A 160 27.37 -4.06 29.03
N PRO A 161 27.67 -4.95 28.06
CA PRO A 161 27.57 -6.40 28.23
C PRO A 161 28.55 -6.93 29.28
#